data_AF-A0ABD0Z7R6-F1
#
_entry.id   AF-A0ABD0Z7R6-F1
#
_cell.length_a   1.000
_cell.length_b   1.000
_cell.length_c   1.000
_cell.angle_alpha   90.00
_cell.angle_beta   90.00
_cell.angle_gamma   90.00
#
_symmetry.space_group_name_H-M   'P 1'
#
loop_
_entity.id
_entity.type
_entity.pdbx_description
1 polymer ?
#
loop_
_entity_poly.entity_id
_entity_poly.type
_entity_poly.pdbx_seq_one_letter_code
_entity_poly.pdbx_strand_id
1 'polypeptide(L)'
;MASQANHQSQCPLHFVLFPFMAQGHMIPMIDIARLLAHRGVTVKFVTKPHNATRFKNSLSRAIESGLSINIVHVNFPNQEIGLPEGQENIDLLDSLELMVPFFKAVNYNRIFQSGLPNNPYTVAVFKGSIHEETRFNTITMQILS
;
A
#
# COMPACT_ATOMS: atom_id res chain seq x y z
N MET A 1 -34.50 -23.82 27.10
CA MET A 1 -33.09 -24.12 26.79
C MET A 1 -32.63 -23.17 25.70
N ALA A 2 -31.99 -22.07 26.08
CA ALA A 2 -31.49 -21.05 25.15
C ALA A 2 -30.06 -21.40 24.75
N SER A 3 -29.86 -21.77 23.49
CA SER A 3 -28.54 -21.91 22.87
C SER A 3 -27.97 -20.51 22.67
N GLN A 4 -27.09 -20.08 23.57
CA GLN A 4 -26.25 -18.90 23.33
C GLN A 4 -25.28 -19.25 22.21
N ALA A 5 -25.54 -18.71 21.01
CA ALA A 5 -24.56 -18.70 19.94
C ALA A 5 -23.35 -17.89 20.43
N ASN A 6 -22.22 -18.58 20.58
CA ASN A 6 -20.94 -18.01 20.93
C ASN A 6 -20.54 -17.01 19.84
N HIS A 7 -20.88 -15.73 20.03
CA HIS A 7 -20.38 -14.63 19.21
C HIS A 7 -18.92 -14.46 19.61
N GLN A 8 -18.04 -15.33 19.07
CA GLN A 8 -16.65 -14.99 18.95
C GLN A 8 -16.63 -13.72 18.10
N SER A 9 -16.43 -12.58 18.76
CA SER A 9 -16.10 -11.32 18.11
C SER A 9 -14.81 -11.56 17.33
N GLN A 10 -14.91 -12.07 16.10
CA GLN A 10 -13.77 -12.20 15.21
C GLN A 10 -13.24 -10.79 15.02
N CYS A 11 -12.08 -10.51 15.60
CA CYS A 11 -11.44 -9.23 15.38
C CYS A 11 -11.15 -9.13 13.88
N PRO A 12 -11.75 -8.16 13.16
CA PRO A 12 -11.65 -8.12 11.71
C PRO A 12 -10.18 -7.97 11.33
N LEU A 13 -9.68 -8.89 10.50
CA LEU A 13 -8.31 -8.85 10.02
C LEU A 13 -8.16 -7.66 9.07
N HIS A 14 -7.12 -6.86 9.29
CA HIS A 14 -6.81 -5.68 8.49
C HIS A 14 -5.51 -5.88 7.71
N PHE A 15 -5.52 -5.60 6.41
CA PHE A 15 -4.31 -5.58 5.60
C PHE A 15 -3.99 -4.15 5.17
N VAL A 16 -2.72 -3.79 5.21
CA VAL A 16 -2.24 -2.54 4.61
C VAL A 16 -1.29 -2.90 3.47
N LEU A 17 -1.64 -2.49 2.26
CA LEU A 17 -0.90 -2.79 1.05
C LEU A 17 -0.15 -1.53 0.61
N PHE A 18 1.17 -1.67 0.47
CA PHE A 18 2.07 -0.63 -0.01
C PHE A 18 2.75 -1.10 -1.29
N PRO A 19 2.14 -0.88 -2.47
CA PRO A 19 2.78 -1.16 -3.74
C PRO A 19 3.92 -0.15 -4.01
N PHE A 20 5.00 -0.64 -4.60
CA PHE A 20 5.96 0.21 -5.29
C PHE A 20 5.26 0.93 -6.44
N MET A 21 5.61 2.20 -6.67
CA MET A 21 4.96 3.06 -7.66
C MET A 21 5.43 2.79 -9.09
N ALA A 22 5.24 1.54 -9.52
CA ALA A 22 5.43 1.05 -10.88
C ALA A 22 4.22 0.18 -11.24
N GLN A 23 3.72 0.26 -12.47
CA GLN A 23 2.53 -0.47 -12.91
C GLN A 23 2.65 -1.97 -12.69
N GLY A 24 3.83 -2.55 -12.97
CA GLY A 24 4.11 -3.97 -12.74
C GLY A 24 4.00 -4.42 -11.28
N HIS A 25 4.07 -3.49 -10.32
CA HIS A 25 3.88 -3.76 -8.89
C HIS A 25 2.47 -3.38 -8.42
N MET A 26 1.92 -2.28 -8.93
CA MET A 26 0.61 -1.77 -8.52
C MET A 26 -0.55 -2.66 -8.98
N ILE A 27 -0.51 -3.15 -10.23
CA ILE A 27 -1.60 -3.98 -10.77
C ILE A 27 -1.76 -5.28 -9.95
N PRO A 28 -0.71 -6.09 -9.72
CA PRO A 28 -0.84 -7.28 -8.88
C PRO A 28 -1.30 -6.98 -7.46
N MET A 29 -0.86 -5.87 -6.87
CA MET A 29 -1.26 -5.48 -5.52
C MET A 29 -2.76 -5.09 -5.45
N ILE A 30 -3.32 -4.52 -6.52
CA ILE A 30 -4.78 -4.28 -6.62
C ILE A 30 -5.53 -5.62 -6.67
N ASP A 31 -5.02 -6.60 -7.40
CA ASP A 31 -5.64 -7.93 -7.47
C ASP A 31 -5.56 -8.66 -6.12
N ILE A 32 -4.43 -8.55 -5.40
CA ILE A 32 -4.30 -9.02 -4.01
C ILE A 32 -5.33 -8.32 -3.11
N ALA A 33 -5.50 -7.00 -3.23
CA ALA A 33 -6.48 -6.24 -2.45
C ALA A 33 -7.90 -6.80 -2.65
N ARG A 34 -8.28 -7.09 -3.90
CA ARG A 34 -9.58 -7.69 -4.23
C ARG A 34 -9.71 -9.09 -3.65
N LEU A 35 -8.71 -9.94 -3.81
CA LEU A 35 -8.72 -11.31 -3.30
C LEU A 35 -8.81 -11.39 -1.77
N LEU A 36 -8.20 -10.43 -1.05
CA LEU A 36 -8.33 -10.31 0.40
C LEU A 36 -9.73 -9.82 0.77
N ALA A 37 -10.20 -8.77 0.12
CA ALA A 37 -11.52 -8.19 0.42
C ALA A 37 -12.68 -9.16 0.15
N HIS A 38 -12.59 -10.00 -0.88
CA HIS A 38 -13.56 -11.08 -1.13
C HIS A 38 -13.62 -12.13 0.00
N ARG A 39 -12.57 -12.24 0.82
CA ARG A 39 -12.54 -13.11 2.01
C ARG A 39 -13.01 -12.41 3.28
N GLY A 40 -13.63 -11.22 3.17
CA GLY A 40 -14.12 -10.45 4.30
C GLY A 40 -13.03 -9.67 5.05
N VAL A 41 -11.84 -9.54 4.48
CA VAL A 41 -10.72 -8.78 5.07
C VAL A 41 -10.84 -7.31 4.70
N THR A 42 -10.60 -6.41 5.65
CA THR A 42 -10.51 -4.98 5.34
C THR A 42 -9.12 -4.64 4.82
N VAL A 43 -9.03 -4.05 3.62
CA VAL A 43 -7.77 -3.68 2.99
C VAL A 43 -7.62 -2.16 2.97
N LYS A 44 -6.47 -1.65 3.40
CA LYS A 44 -6.03 -0.27 3.17
C LYS A 44 -4.99 -0.30 2.05
N PHE A 45 -5.34 0.23 0.89
CA PHE A 45 -4.44 0.36 -0.24
C PHE A 45 -3.76 1.73 -0.19
N VAL A 46 -2.49 1.76 0.18
CA VAL A 46 -1.74 3.00 0.34
C VAL A 46 -1.11 3.38 -0.98
N THR A 47 -1.41 4.57 -1.46
CA THR A 47 -0.84 5.10 -2.70
C THR A 47 -0.82 6.63 -2.64
N LYS A 48 -0.38 7.27 -3.70
CA LYS A 48 -0.35 8.72 -3.81
C LYS A 48 -1.47 9.23 -4.70
N PRO A 49 -1.88 10.51 -4.62
CA PRO A 49 -3.03 11.02 -5.36
C PRO A 49 -2.96 10.83 -6.88
N HIS A 50 -1.79 11.04 -7.51
CA HIS A 50 -1.66 10.90 -8.96
C HIS A 50 -1.79 9.42 -9.37
N ASN A 51 -1.10 8.54 -8.64
CA ASN A 51 -1.24 7.10 -8.82
C ASN A 51 -2.66 6.58 -8.52
N ALA A 52 -3.35 7.11 -7.50
CA ALA A 52 -4.74 6.77 -7.19
C ALA A 52 -5.67 7.09 -8.37
N THR A 53 -5.46 8.25 -9.00
CA THR A 53 -6.22 8.66 -10.19
C THR A 53 -6.00 7.69 -11.35
N ARG A 54 -4.76 7.26 -11.59
CA ARG A 54 -4.41 6.28 -12.64
C ARG A 54 -5.13 4.93 -12.48
N PHE A 55 -5.28 4.46 -11.25
CA PHE A 55 -5.92 3.18 -10.94
C PHE A 55 -7.36 3.32 -10.44
N LYS A 56 -7.94 4.52 -10.52
CA LYS A 56 -9.27 4.86 -10.00
C LYS A 56 -10.31 3.87 -10.49
N ASN A 57 -10.41 3.66 -11.79
CA ASN A 57 -11.43 2.76 -12.36
C ASN A 57 -11.34 1.32 -11.81
N SER A 58 -10.13 0.82 -11.59
CA SER A 58 -9.90 -0.53 -11.05
C SER A 58 -10.27 -0.63 -9.58
N LEU A 59 -9.93 0.38 -8.77
CA LEU A 59 -10.21 0.40 -7.33
C LEU A 59 -11.68 0.75 -7.06
N SER A 60 -12.23 1.76 -7.74
CA SER A 60 -13.63 2.19 -7.59
C SER A 60 -14.61 1.08 -7.89
N ARG A 61 -14.44 0.31 -8.97
CA ARG A 61 -15.31 -0.85 -9.26
C ARG A 61 -15.33 -1.88 -8.13
N ALA A 62 -14.17 -2.14 -7.51
CA ALA A 62 -14.08 -3.07 -6.39
C ALA A 62 -14.84 -2.52 -5.17
N ILE A 63 -14.66 -1.24 -4.85
CA ILE A 63 -15.34 -0.57 -3.74
C ILE A 63 -16.86 -0.52 -3.97
N GLU A 64 -17.29 -0.16 -5.18
CA GLU A 64 -18.71 -0.11 -5.59
C GLU A 64 -19.38 -1.49 -5.54
N SER A 65 -18.63 -2.57 -5.73
CA SER A 65 -19.12 -3.94 -5.55
C SER A 65 -19.24 -4.39 -4.08
N GLY A 66 -18.99 -3.49 -3.13
CA GLY A 66 -19.13 -3.74 -1.69
C GLY A 66 -17.88 -4.31 -1.03
N LEU A 67 -16.74 -4.36 -1.73
CA LEU A 67 -15.48 -4.82 -1.15
C LEU A 67 -14.90 -3.77 -0.19
N SER A 68 -14.46 -4.23 0.99
CA SER A 68 -13.89 -3.38 2.04
C SER A 68 -12.44 -2.94 1.72
N ILE A 69 -12.29 -2.13 0.66
CA ILE A 69 -11.02 -1.55 0.24
C ILE A 69 -11.05 -0.03 0.50
N ASN A 70 -10.09 0.46 1.26
CA ASN A 70 -9.92 1.87 1.57
C ASN A 70 -8.65 2.38 0.90
N ILE A 71 -8.76 3.42 0.08
CA ILE A 71 -7.59 4.07 -0.50
C ILE A 71 -7.05 5.08 0.51
N VAL A 72 -5.78 4.96 0.87
CA VAL A 72 -5.09 5.90 1.76
C VAL A 72 -4.08 6.68 0.95
N HIS A 73 -4.23 8.00 0.92
CA HIS A 73 -3.29 8.88 0.24
C HIS A 73 -2.12 9.23 1.17
N VAL A 74 -0.90 9.07 0.67
CA VAL A 74 0.31 9.57 1.32
C VAL A 74 0.89 10.72 0.53
N ASN A 75 1.35 11.75 1.25
CA ASN A 75 2.05 12.87 0.65
C ASN A 75 3.41 12.43 0.11
N PHE A 76 3.86 13.11 -0.94
CA PHE A 76 5.16 12.86 -1.54
C PHE A 76 5.88 14.20 -1.64
N PRO A 77 7.09 14.33 -1.10
CA PRO A 77 7.82 15.59 -1.03
C PRO A 77 8.44 15.94 -2.39
N ASN A 78 7.61 16.03 -3.42
CA ASN A 78 7.99 16.31 -4.81
C ASN A 78 8.89 17.55 -4.88
N GLN A 79 8.39 18.66 -4.32
CA GLN A 79 9.07 19.96 -4.36
C GLN A 79 10.37 19.98 -3.55
N GLU A 80 10.41 19.33 -2.38
CA GLU A 80 11.60 19.33 -1.51
C GLU A 80 12.78 18.52 -2.10
N ILE A 81 12.48 17.60 -3.02
CA ILE A 81 13.46 16.66 -3.60
C ILE A 81 13.72 16.95 -5.09
N GLY A 82 13.12 18.02 -5.63
CA GLY A 82 13.33 18.46 -7.01
C GLY A 82 12.63 17.57 -8.05
N LEU A 83 11.55 16.91 -7.67
CA LEU A 83 10.72 16.12 -8.57
C LEU A 83 9.49 16.92 -9.00
N PRO A 84 9.19 17.01 -10.31
CA PRO A 84 7.98 17.70 -10.78
C PRO A 84 6.70 17.10 -10.21
N GLU A 85 5.63 17.90 -10.15
CA GLU A 85 4.31 17.40 -9.78
C GLU A 85 3.83 16.33 -10.78
N GLY A 86 3.15 15.29 -10.28
CA GLY A 86 2.67 14.19 -11.10
C GLY A 86 3.70 13.11 -11.41
N GLN A 87 4.99 13.33 -11.13
CA GLN A 87 6.08 12.36 -11.35
C GLN A 87 6.17 11.28 -10.26
N GLU A 88 5.02 10.74 -9.89
CA GLU A 88 4.88 9.83 -8.76
C GLU A 88 5.05 8.35 -9.12
N ASN A 89 5.23 8.06 -10.41
CA ASN A 89 5.29 6.72 -10.96
C ASN A 89 6.53 6.56 -11.86
N ILE A 90 7.31 5.51 -11.67
CA ILE A 90 8.56 5.32 -12.40
C ILE A 90 8.34 5.16 -13.92
N ASP A 91 7.19 4.60 -14.33
CA ASP A 91 6.86 4.39 -15.73
C ASP A 91 6.45 5.69 -16.45
N LEU A 92 6.26 6.78 -15.70
CA LEU A 92 5.81 8.09 -16.23
C LEU A 92 6.89 9.17 -16.11
N LEU A 93 8.11 8.82 -15.70
CA LEU A 93 9.22 9.76 -15.63
C LEU A 93 9.53 10.32 -17.02
N ASP A 94 9.52 11.66 -17.13
CA ASP A 94 9.79 12.35 -18.41
C ASP A 94 11.23 12.13 -18.90
N SER A 95 12.15 11.83 -17.98
CA SER A 95 13.54 11.56 -18.30
C SER A 95 14.20 10.63 -17.26
N LEU A 96 15.29 9.97 -17.69
CA LEU A 96 16.09 9.11 -16.81
C LEU A 96 16.73 9.89 -15.65
N GLU A 97 16.97 11.19 -15.83
CA GLU A 97 17.55 12.06 -14.80
C GLU A 97 16.65 12.18 -13.56
N LEU A 98 15.33 12.02 -13.74
CA LEU A 98 14.35 12.05 -12.66
C LEU A 98 14.35 10.76 -11.81
N MET A 99 15.06 9.69 -12.21
CA MET A 99 15.12 8.46 -11.43
C MET A 99 15.75 8.67 -10.05
N VAL A 100 16.84 9.43 -9.96
CA VAL A 100 17.51 9.66 -8.67
C VAL A 100 16.63 10.48 -7.72
N PRO A 101 16.03 11.62 -8.12
CA PRO A 101 15.02 12.32 -7.34
C PRO A 101 13.83 11.43 -6.94
N PHE A 102 13.34 10.60 -7.87
CA PHE A 102 12.24 9.67 -7.60
C PHE A 102 12.58 8.69 -6.48
N PHE A 103 13.72 7.99 -6.55
CA PHE A 103 14.13 7.05 -5.51
C PHE A 103 14.44 7.74 -4.18
N LYS A 104 14.99 8.96 -4.18
CA LYS A 104 15.15 9.76 -2.94
C LYS A 104 13.80 10.02 -2.28
N ALA A 105 12.81 10.41 -3.07
CA ALA A 105 11.49 10.70 -2.57
C ALA A 105 10.75 9.44 -2.10
N VAL A 106 10.93 8.29 -2.77
CA VAL A 106 10.38 7.00 -2.29
C VAL A 106 10.94 6.64 -0.91
N ASN A 107 12.26 6.82 -0.73
CA ASN A 107 12.92 6.55 0.55
C ASN A 107 12.48 7.48 1.68
N TYR A 108 12.13 8.74 1.40
CA TYR A 108 11.60 9.67 2.40
C TYR A 108 10.30 9.16 3.03
N ASN A 109 9.46 8.50 2.23
CA ASN A 109 8.20 7.92 2.69
C ASN A 109 8.35 6.62 3.50
N ARG A 110 9.57 6.12 3.71
CA ARG A 110 9.85 4.98 4.60
C ARG A 110 9.48 5.27 6.06
N ILE A 111 9.53 6.54 6.48
CA ILE A 111 9.15 6.97 7.83
C ILE A 111 7.64 6.75 8.09
N PHE A 112 6.79 6.90 7.07
CA PHE A 112 5.35 6.61 7.19
C PHE A 112 5.06 5.11 7.33
N GLN A 113 5.91 4.25 6.77
CA GLN A 113 5.76 2.79 6.86
C GLN A 113 6.12 2.27 8.27
N SER A 114 7.05 2.94 8.96
CA SER A 114 7.38 2.65 10.37
C SER A 114 6.36 3.16 11.38
N GLY A 115 5.43 4.02 10.97
CA GLY A 115 4.38 4.60 11.82
C GLY A 115 3.03 3.88 11.76
N LEU A 116 2.96 2.69 11.15
CA LEU A 116 1.72 1.92 11.11
C LEU A 116 1.26 1.57 12.54
N PRO A 117 -0.05 1.68 12.83
CA PRO A 117 -0.56 1.39 14.17
C PRO A 117 -0.17 -0.03 14.59
N ASN A 118 0.38 -0.16 15.79
CA ASN A 118 0.78 -1.43 16.40
C ASN A 118 -0.48 -2.20 16.87
N ASN A 119 -1.34 -2.54 15.91
CA ASN A 119 -2.53 -3.35 16.11
C ASN A 119 -2.19 -4.79 15.71
N PRO A 120 -2.32 -5.78 16.61
CA PRO A 120 -1.96 -7.18 16.35
C PRO A 120 -2.77 -7.83 15.20
N TYR A 121 -3.85 -7.19 14.75
CA TYR A 121 -4.68 -7.65 13.63
C TYR A 121 -4.37 -6.94 12.31
N THR A 122 -3.25 -6.21 12.21
CA THR A 122 -2.82 -5.54 10.99
C THR A 122 -1.63 -6.24 10.34
N VAL A 123 -1.79 -6.71 9.11
CA VAL A 123 -0.69 -7.26 8.29
C VAL A 123 -0.30 -6.23 7.23
N ALA A 124 0.95 -5.78 7.27
CA ALA A 124 1.50 -4.87 6.26
C ALA A 124 2.23 -5.66 5.17
N VAL A 125 1.84 -5.48 3.91
CA VAL A 125 2.48 -6.10 2.75
C VAL A 125 3.12 -5.01 1.90
N PHE A 126 4.44 -5.10 1.77
CA PHE A 126 5.24 -4.20 0.95
C PHE A 126 5.70 -4.93 -0.29
N LYS A 127 5.55 -4.28 -1.44
CA LYS A 127 6.30 -4.66 -2.62
C LYS A 127 7.22 -3.50 -2.94
N GLY A 128 8.51 -3.62 -2.65
CA GLY A 128 9.51 -2.58 -2.90
C GLY A 128 10.21 -2.74 -4.25
N SER A 129 11.19 -1.89 -4.51
CA SER A 129 12.18 -2.11 -5.57
C SER A 129 13.14 -3.27 -5.19
N ILE A 130 13.79 -3.91 -6.17
CA ILE A 130 14.75 -5.02 -5.96
C ILE A 130 15.85 -4.69 -4.93
N HIS A 131 16.25 -3.42 -4.77
CA HIS A 131 17.22 -3.00 -3.76
C HIS A 131 16.62 -2.82 -2.35
N GLU A 132 15.31 -2.62 -2.24
CA GLU A 132 14.61 -2.45 -0.96
C GLU A 132 14.15 -3.78 -0.36
N GLU A 133 13.78 -4.76 -1.20
CA GLU A 133 13.27 -6.07 -0.77
C GLU A 133 14.27 -6.84 0.12
N THR A 134 15.58 -6.67 -0.11
CA THR A 134 16.66 -7.24 0.71
C THR A 134 16.72 -6.66 2.12
N ARG A 135 16.32 -5.39 2.32
CA ARG A 135 16.35 -4.71 3.63
C ARG A 135 15.06 -4.91 4.44
N PHE A 136 13.92 -5.13 3.78
CA PHE A 136 12.65 -5.41 4.46
C PHE A 136 12.66 -6.77 5.18
N ASN A 137 13.24 -7.81 4.58
CA ASN A 137 13.38 -9.12 5.23
C ASN A 137 14.16 -9.06 6.55
N THR A 138 15.07 -8.09 6.72
CA THR A 138 15.84 -7.91 7.95
C THR A 138 14.99 -7.29 9.08
N ILE A 139 14.07 -6.38 8.74
CA ILE A 139 13.24 -5.67 9.73
C ILE A 139 12.03 -6.51 10.16
N THR A 140 11.39 -7.24 9.23
CA THR A 140 10.29 -8.14 9.58
C THR A 140 10.73 -9.25 10.54
N MET A 141 11.98 -9.73 10.42
CA MET A 141 12.57 -10.68 11.37
C MET A 141 12.78 -10.08 12.78
N GLN A 142 13.07 -8.78 12.90
CA GLN A 142 13.26 -8.11 14.20
C GLN A 142 11.96 -7.74 14.92
N ILE A 143 10.85 -7.62 14.19
CA ILE A 143 9.53 -7.30 14.78
C ILE A 143 8.80 -8.59 15.24
N LEU A 144 9.26 -9.76 14.77
CA LEU A 144 8.71 -11.07 15.12
C LEU A 144 9.56 -11.86 16.13
N SER A 145 10.60 -11.25 16.71
CA SER A 145 11.44 -11.80 17.79
C SER A 145 11.24 -11.04 19.09
#